data_AF-A0A0M9ZQE4-F1
#
_entry.id   AF-A0A0M9ZQE4-F1
#
_cell.length_a   1.000
_cell.length_b   1.000
_cell.length_c   1.000
_cell.angle_alpha   90.00
_cell.angle_beta   90.00
_cell.angle_gamma   90.00
#
_symmetry.space_group_name_H-M   'P 1'
#
loop_
_entity.id
_entity.type
_entity.pdbx_description
1 polymer ?
#
loop_
_entity_poly.entity_id
_entity_poly.type
_entity_poly.pdbx_seq_one_letter_code
_entity_poly.pdbx_strand_id
1 'polypeptide(L)' 'MADAPKINDVRLGDNGVLEFYDGTAWILYPDVPDDDGPPQALTKDSAATDSATSDSATTEDRPR' A
#
# COMPACT_ATOMS: atom_id res chain seq x y z
N MET A 1 -26.59 0.48 23.46
CA MET A 1 -26.78 -0.21 22.18
C MET A 1 -25.40 -0.29 21.54
N ALA A 2 -24.89 -1.48 21.22
CA ALA A 2 -23.68 -1.55 20.39
C ALA A 2 -24.09 -1.19 18.96
N ASP A 3 -23.34 -0.32 18.30
CA ASP A 3 -23.53 -0.03 16.88
C ASP A 3 -23.39 -1.32 16.05
N ALA A 4 -24.15 -1.39 14.95
CA ALA A 4 -23.97 -2.47 13.99
C ALA A 4 -22.57 -2.36 13.35
N PRO A 5 -21.92 -3.49 13.02
CA PRO A 5 -20.62 -3.48 12.38
C PRO A 5 -20.70 -2.82 11.00
N LYS A 6 -19.70 -2.00 10.69
CA LYS A 6 -19.54 -1.30 9.41
C LYS A 6 -18.58 -2.08 8.52
N ILE A 7 -18.71 -1.88 7.21
CA ILE A 7 -17.77 -2.47 6.25
C ILE A 7 -16.34 -2.03 6.58
N ASN A 8 -15.41 -2.99 6.57
CA ASN A 8 -14.02 -2.84 7.01
C ASN A 8 -13.81 -2.61 8.53
N ASP A 9 -14.83 -2.78 9.37
CA ASP A 9 -14.59 -2.88 10.82
C ASP A 9 -13.71 -4.10 11.10
N VAL A 10 -12.80 -3.96 12.06
CA VAL A 10 -11.86 -5.00 12.48
C VAL A 10 -12.14 -5.42 13.91
N ARG A 11 -12.13 -6.73 14.18
CA ARG A 11 -12.22 -7.28 15.53
C ARG A 11 -11.23 -8.42 15.76
N LEU A 12 -11.01 -8.73 17.03
CA LEU A 12 -10.33 -9.94 17.45
C LEU A 12 -11.38 -11.01 17.79
N GLY A 13 -11.34 -12.14 17.09
CA GLY A 13 -12.19 -13.29 17.38
C GLY A 13 -11.79 -14.02 18.67
N ASP A 14 -12.67 -14.86 19.20
CA ASP A 14 -12.44 -15.61 20.45
C ASP A 14 -11.28 -16.61 20.36
N ASN A 15 -10.89 -16.97 19.12
CA ASN A 15 -9.73 -17.79 18.78
C ASN A 15 -8.42 -17.00 18.70
N GLY A 16 -8.45 -15.68 18.96
CA GLY A 16 -7.29 -14.80 18.86
C GLY A 16 -6.92 -14.42 17.43
N VAL A 17 -7.81 -14.62 16.46
CA VAL A 17 -7.56 -14.29 15.05
C VAL A 17 -8.25 -12.98 14.67
N LEU A 18 -7.58 -12.18 13.84
CA LEU A 18 -8.16 -10.96 13.31
C LEU A 18 -9.18 -11.26 12.21
N GLU A 19 -10.35 -10.65 12.33
CA GLU A 19 -11.44 -10.72 11.35
C GLU A 19 -11.83 -9.31 10.94
N PHE A 20 -12.24 -9.14 9.68
CA PHE A 20 -12.84 -7.91 9.19
C PHE A 20 -14.26 -8.15 8.67
N TYR A 21 -15.11 -7.14 8.78
CA TYR A 21 -16.48 -7.22 8.31
C TYR A 21 -16.56 -6.84 6.82
N ASP A 22 -16.99 -7.78 5.97
CA ASP A 22 -17.10 -7.57 4.52
C ASP A 22 -18.39 -6.82 4.09
N GLY A 23 -19.25 -6.49 5.06
CA GLY A 23 -20.58 -5.93 4.83
C GLY A 23 -21.72 -6.93 5.09
N THR A 24 -21.42 -8.22 5.10
CA THR A 24 -22.38 -9.33 5.29
C THR A 24 -21.98 -10.23 6.46
N ALA A 25 -20.69 -10.53 6.60
CA ALA A 25 -20.15 -11.42 7.62
C ALA A 25 -18.74 -10.99 8.06
N TRP A 26 -18.31 -11.54 9.18
CA TRP A 26 -16.93 -11.46 9.62
C TRP A 26 -16.11 -12.52 8.91
N ILE A 27 -15.07 -12.09 8.21
CA ILE A 27 -14.16 -12.95 7.48
C ILE A 27 -12.74 -12.79 8.01
N LEU A 28 -11.99 -13.89 7.97
CA LEU A 28 -10.61 -13.92 8.40
C LEU A 28 -9.80 -12.91 7.58
N TYR A 29 -8.98 -12.13 8.27
CA TYR A 29 -7.98 -11.33 7.57
C TYR A 29 -7.03 -12.31 6.88
N PRO A 30 -6.97 -12.37 5.53
CA PRO A 30 -6.00 -13.21 4.87
C PRO A 30 -4.62 -12.75 5.33
N ASP A 31 -3.72 -13.70 5.63
CA ASP A 31 -2.33 -13.38 5.91
C ASP A 31 -1.88 -12.40 4.82
N VAL A 32 -1.49 -11.20 5.26
CA VAL A 32 -0.85 -10.25 4.38
C VAL A 32 0.27 -11.06 3.74
N PRO A 33 0.37 -11.16 2.40
CA PRO A 33 1.49 -11.86 1.79
C PRO A 33 2.73 -11.31 2.47
N ASP A 34 3.57 -12.20 3.03
CA ASP A 34 4.79 -11.78 3.72
C ASP A 34 5.38 -10.65 2.90
N ASP A 35 5.35 -9.44 3.45
CA ASP A 35 5.95 -8.25 2.84
C ASP A 35 7.45 -8.46 3.03
N ASP A 36 7.98 -9.48 2.35
CA ASP A 36 9.40 -9.76 2.09
C ASP A 36 9.86 -8.86 0.92
N GLY A 37 9.03 -7.89 0.54
CA GLY A 37 9.48 -6.67 -0.08
C GLY A 37 10.07 -5.75 0.99
N PRO A 38 11.14 -5.00 0.70
CA PRO A 38 11.55 -3.90 1.57
C PRO A 38 10.35 -2.97 1.81
N PRO A 39 10.17 -2.39 3.01
CA PRO A 39 9.02 -1.54 3.31
C PRO A 39 8.91 -0.47 2.25
N GLN A 40 7.89 -0.55 1.40
CA GLN A 40 7.58 0.51 0.45
C GLN A 40 6.94 1.61 1.25
N ALA A 41 7.78 2.42 1.90
CA ALA A 41 7.37 3.70 2.43
C ALA A 41 6.69 4.45 1.27
N LEU A 42 5.36 4.54 1.33
CA LEU A 42 4.58 5.45 0.50
C LEU A 42 5.04 6.86 0.90
N THR A 43 6.09 7.34 0.25
CA THR A 43 6.50 8.71 0.44
C THR A 43 5.37 9.59 -0.09
N LYS A 44 4.98 10.58 0.71
CA LYS A 44 3.89 11.51 0.44
C LYS A 44 4.31 12.52 -0.64
N ASP A 45 4.91 12.04 -1.73
CA ASP A 45 5.42 12.83 -2.84
C ASP A 45 4.76 12.41 -4.17
N SER A 46 3.67 11.64 -4.13
CA SER A 46 2.78 11.48 -5.28
C SER A 46 1.84 12.68 -5.38
N ALA A 47 2.40 13.88 -5.46
CA ALA A 47 1.68 15.09 -5.81
C ALA A 47 2.38 15.74 -7.00
N ALA A 48 1.99 15.25 -8.19
CA ALA A 48 2.04 15.92 -9.48
C ALA A 48 3.39 16.47 -9.95
N THR A 49 3.86 16.00 -11.11
CA THR A 49 3.83 16.85 -12.33
C THR A 49 4.32 16.05 -13.52
N ASP A 50 3.40 15.97 -14.46
CA ASP A 50 3.52 15.66 -15.88
C ASP A 50 4.81 16.18 -16.56
N SER A 51 5.25 15.41 -17.56
CA SER A 51 5.80 15.91 -18.82
C SER A 51 7.11 16.74 -18.78
N ALA A 52 8.21 16.12 -19.25
CA ALA A 52 8.87 16.54 -20.50
C ALA A 52 10.14 15.74 -20.77
N THR A 53 10.27 15.28 -22.01
CA THR A 53 11.51 14.83 -22.67
C THR A 53 12.66 15.80 -22.39
N SER A 54 13.80 15.28 -21.93
CA SER A 54 15.10 15.92 -22.15
C SER A 54 15.98 14.95 -22.93
N ASP A 55 15.86 15.06 -24.25
CA ASP A 55 16.92 14.72 -25.18
C ASP A 55 18.06 15.72 -24.95
N SER A 56 19.28 15.23 -24.74
CA SER A 56 20.51 15.98 -24.96
C SER A 56 21.67 15.01 -25.06
N ALA A 57 21.90 14.52 -26.27
CA ALA A 57 23.20 14.01 -26.67
C ALA A 57 24.26 15.13 -26.57
N THR A 58 25.41 14.85 -25.97
CA THR A 58 26.69 15.44 -26.40
C THR A 58 27.83 14.49 -26.06
N THR A 59 28.56 14.23 -27.13
CA THR A 59 29.69 13.33 -27.30
C THR A 59 30.93 13.82 -26.55
N GLU A 60 31.83 12.87 -26.27
CA GLU A 60 33.31 12.94 -26.31
C GLU A 60 33.96 14.34 -26.25
N ASP A 61 34.97 14.60 -25.43
CA ASP A 61 36.33 14.13 -25.69
C ASP A 61 37.27 14.67 -24.59
N ARG A 62 38.20 13.83 -24.14
CA ARG A 62 39.20 14.14 -23.09
C ARG A 62 40.50 14.57 -23.78
N PRO A 63 41.03 15.79 -23.56
CA PRO A 63 42.41 16.07 -23.88
C PRO A 63 43.35 15.80 -22.68
N ARG A 64 44.58 15.44 -23.05
CA ARG A 64 45.67 14.88 -22.23
C ARG A 64 46.25 15.84 -21.20
#